data_AF-A0A1W6BXU8-F1
#
_entry.id   AF-A0A1W6BXU8-F1
#
_cell.length_a   1.000
_cell.length_b   1.000
_cell.length_c   1.000
_cell.angle_alpha   90.00
_cell.angle_beta   90.00
_cell.angle_gamma   90.00
#
_symmetry.space_group_name_H-M   'P 1'
#
loop_
_entity.id
_entity.type
_entity.pdbx_description
1 polymer ?
#
loop_
_entity_poly.entity_id
_entity_poly.type
_entity_poly.pdbx_seq_one_letter_code
_entity_poly.pdbx_strand_id
1 'polypeptide(L)'
;MFHSFFLSKKWALWAYFGLFLLLFFLYLQTSLSVAINEWYKDFYNVLQKPKIESLVPTKDSNQTSEAEFRKEADALAEENLNKANFLNKSSLYYYQFLVKQFFDAKGIGVKEYYDIKDFYFLIAVFLCIAIPYVIIATINIYFASVYAFKWREAMTFKYLKFWKKRDNNIEGSSQRIQEDTYNFSKIVESLGLSFIKALMVLIAFIPILWNLSDKISQSLFKEFDPNSLFYILKDIEGLLVYVAFFISLGGLIISWFVGIKLPGLEYNNQKAEAAFRKELVFAEDNRKDYAKPETMLELFSGLKFNYKRLFLHYGYFNIWLILFEQMIVIVPFLVMAPSLFSGIIGLGIVMQINNAFDQVRSSFSVFITNWTTITQLRSIYKRLKEFEKNIYEKD
;
A
#
# COMPACT_ATOMS: atom_id res chain seq x y z
N MET A 1 -3.76 -13.43 -23.92
CA MET A 1 -4.18 -12.47 -22.86
C MET A 1 -3.52 -11.10 -23.04
N PHE A 2 -2.25 -10.93 -22.65
CA PHE A 2 -1.52 -9.64 -22.76
C PHE A 2 -1.36 -9.13 -24.20
N HIS A 3 -1.08 -10.06 -25.13
CA HIS A 3 -0.92 -9.75 -26.54
C HIS A 3 -2.18 -9.12 -27.18
N SER A 4 -3.37 -9.32 -26.59
CA SER A 4 -4.61 -8.71 -27.08
C SER A 4 -4.63 -7.19 -26.90
N PHE A 5 -3.95 -6.69 -25.85
CA PHE A 5 -3.98 -5.29 -25.46
C PHE A 5 -2.68 -4.56 -25.79
N PHE A 6 -1.53 -5.09 -25.35
CA PHE A 6 -0.23 -4.41 -25.51
C PHE A 6 0.34 -4.47 -26.94
N LEU A 7 0.01 -5.52 -27.70
CA LEU A 7 0.58 -5.74 -29.04
C LEU A 7 -0.41 -5.41 -30.17
N SER A 8 -1.58 -4.85 -29.85
CA SER A 8 -2.57 -4.42 -30.83
C SER A 8 -2.41 -2.94 -31.16
N LYS A 9 -2.23 -2.60 -32.45
CA LYS A 9 -2.17 -1.19 -32.90
C LYS A 9 -3.39 -0.37 -32.46
N LYS A 10 -4.58 -0.98 -32.44
CA LYS A 10 -5.83 -0.32 -31.99
C LYS A 10 -5.77 0.13 -30.52
N TRP A 11 -5.07 -0.65 -29.68
CA TRP A 11 -5.05 -0.45 -28.23
C TRP A 11 -3.76 0.17 -27.72
N ALA A 12 -2.75 0.38 -28.57
CA ALA A 12 -1.42 0.84 -28.17
C ALA A 12 -1.45 2.14 -27.35
N LEU A 13 -2.29 3.12 -27.74
CA LEU A 13 -2.45 4.37 -26.98
C LEU A 13 -2.94 4.07 -25.56
N TRP A 14 -4.04 3.33 -25.41
CA TRP A 14 -4.55 2.96 -24.10
C TRP A 14 -3.56 2.13 -23.29
N ALA A 15 -2.88 1.16 -23.93
CA ALA A 15 -1.98 0.26 -23.26
C ALA A 15 -0.75 0.98 -22.67
N TYR A 16 -0.06 1.79 -23.48
CA TYR A 16 1.21 2.42 -23.08
C TYR A 16 1.02 3.79 -22.45
N PHE A 17 0.24 4.68 -23.08
CA PHE A 17 -0.01 6.00 -22.52
C PHE A 17 -0.89 5.92 -21.28
N GLY A 18 -1.88 5.01 -21.27
CA GLY A 18 -2.67 4.75 -20.07
C GLY A 18 -1.81 4.20 -18.93
N LEU A 19 -0.91 3.24 -19.20
CA LEU A 19 0.00 2.74 -18.17
C LEU A 19 0.90 3.88 -17.65
N PHE A 20 1.45 4.71 -18.54
CA PHE A 20 2.24 5.87 -18.15
C PHE A 20 1.47 6.82 -17.22
N LEU A 21 0.21 7.15 -17.54
CA LEU A 21 -0.62 8.02 -16.70
C LEU A 21 -0.88 7.41 -15.31
N LEU A 22 -1.16 6.11 -15.23
CA LEU A 22 -1.32 5.41 -13.95
C LEU A 22 -0.04 5.51 -13.10
N LEU A 23 1.12 5.28 -13.72
CA LEU A 23 2.42 5.40 -13.05
C LEU A 23 2.70 6.83 -12.61
N PHE A 24 2.36 7.81 -13.44
CA PHE A 24 2.52 9.22 -13.12
C PHE A 24 1.65 9.65 -11.92
N PHE A 25 0.39 9.23 -11.87
CA PHE A 25 -0.48 9.52 -10.72
C PHE A 25 -0.03 8.81 -9.45
N LEU A 26 0.46 7.57 -9.54
CA LEU A 26 1.08 6.87 -8.40
C LEU A 26 2.34 7.60 -7.89
N TYR A 27 3.16 8.11 -8.81
CA TYR A 27 4.31 8.94 -8.46
C TYR A 27 3.88 10.20 -7.69
N LEU A 28 2.89 10.94 -8.19
CA LEU A 28 2.38 12.13 -7.52
C LEU A 28 1.81 11.82 -6.13
N GLN A 29 1.05 10.73 -5.99
CA GLN A 29 0.55 10.29 -4.68
C GLN A 29 1.68 10.01 -3.71
N THR A 30 2.71 9.27 -4.15
CA THR A 30 3.87 8.94 -3.32
C THR A 30 4.62 10.20 -2.91
N SER A 31 4.82 11.14 -3.83
CA SER A 31 5.42 12.44 -3.55
C SER A 31 4.60 13.22 -2.50
N LEU A 32 3.27 13.23 -2.59
CA LEU A 32 2.42 13.88 -1.59
C LEU A 32 2.47 13.16 -0.24
N SER A 33 2.57 11.83 -0.20
CA SER A 33 2.77 11.08 1.04
C SER A 33 4.10 11.44 1.74
N VAL A 34 5.17 11.70 0.99
CA VAL A 34 6.43 12.20 1.55
C VAL A 34 6.25 13.62 2.12
N ALA A 35 5.44 14.48 1.49
CA ALA A 35 5.17 15.83 1.99
C ALA A 35 4.34 15.79 3.28
N ILE A 36 3.37 14.87 3.37
CA ILE A 36 2.64 14.59 4.62
C ILE A 36 3.60 14.11 5.71
N ASN A 37 4.59 13.28 5.37
CA ASN A 37 5.59 12.82 6.32
C ASN A 37 6.44 13.97 6.90
N GLU A 38 6.84 14.92 6.06
CA GLU A 38 7.54 16.12 6.50
C GLU A 38 6.63 17.02 7.34
N TRP A 39 5.36 17.15 6.95
CA TRP A 39 4.35 17.88 7.72
C TRP A 39 4.15 17.30 9.14
N TYR A 40 4.13 15.97 9.29
CA TYR A 40 4.01 15.35 10.62
C TYR A 40 5.12 15.83 11.57
N LYS A 41 6.36 15.92 11.08
CA LYS A 41 7.48 16.41 11.90
C LYS A 41 7.18 17.81 12.44
N ASP A 42 6.85 18.73 11.56
CA ASP A 42 6.66 20.14 11.90
C ASP A 42 5.40 20.35 12.76
N PHE A 43 4.31 19.63 12.45
CA PHE A 43 3.07 19.69 13.22
C PHE A 43 3.24 19.26 14.67
N TYR A 44 3.89 18.12 14.91
CA TYR A 44 4.11 17.66 16.26
C TYR A 44 5.18 18.48 17.00
N ASN A 45 6.15 19.08 16.29
CA ASN A 45 7.07 20.05 16.90
C ASN A 45 6.34 21.30 17.41
N VAL A 46 5.36 21.82 16.65
CA VAL A 46 4.50 22.94 17.08
C VAL A 46 3.75 22.60 18.35
N LEU A 47 3.18 21.39 18.44
CA LEU A 47 2.43 20.95 19.61
C LEU A 47 3.31 20.73 20.86
N GLN A 48 4.61 20.48 20.70
CA GLN A 48 5.52 20.28 21.82
C GLN A 48 6.00 21.57 22.47
N LYS A 49 6.09 22.68 21.72
CA LYS A 49 6.65 23.95 22.19
C LYS A 49 5.63 25.10 22.08
N PRO A 50 4.43 24.99 22.67
CA PRO A 50 3.49 26.10 22.65
C PRO A 50 4.08 27.30 23.41
N LYS A 51 3.82 28.51 22.92
CA LYS A 51 4.16 29.75 23.61
C LYS A 51 3.27 29.88 24.85
N ILE A 52 3.83 29.58 26.01
CA ILE A 52 3.13 29.71 27.30
C ILE A 52 3.44 31.11 27.84
N GLU A 53 2.44 32.00 27.86
CA GLU A 53 2.60 33.41 28.26
C GLU A 53 3.25 33.59 29.65
N SER A 54 3.03 32.65 30.57
CA SER A 54 3.63 32.68 31.92
C SER A 54 5.12 32.31 31.97
N LEU A 55 5.69 31.77 30.88
CA LEU A 55 7.08 31.31 30.79
C LEU A 55 7.92 32.13 29.80
N VAL A 56 7.33 33.07 29.07
CA VAL A 56 8.04 33.89 28.07
C VAL A 56 8.70 35.08 28.78
N PRO A 57 10.04 35.21 28.77
CA PRO A 57 10.70 36.38 29.33
C PRO A 57 10.26 37.64 28.58
N THR A 58 9.89 38.69 29.30
CA THR A 58 9.58 40.01 28.77
C THR A 58 10.84 40.69 28.22
N LYS A 59 11.25 40.39 26.98
CA LYS A 59 12.26 41.20 26.28
C LYS A 59 11.98 41.44 24.80
N ASP A 60 12.00 42.72 24.46
CA ASP A 60 12.02 43.37 23.14
C ASP A 60 13.17 42.89 22.22
N SER A 61 13.05 41.68 21.66
CA SER A 61 14.04 41.11 20.71
C SER A 61 13.44 40.67 19.37
N ASN A 62 12.19 41.07 19.09
CA ASN A 62 11.32 40.40 18.13
C ASN A 62 11.73 40.51 16.65
N GLN A 63 12.54 41.47 16.22
CA GLN A 63 12.88 41.60 14.79
C GLN A 63 14.22 40.98 14.39
N THR A 64 15.25 41.06 15.25
CA THR A 64 16.56 40.45 14.97
C THR A 64 16.49 38.93 15.08
N SER A 65 15.66 38.39 15.98
CA SER A 65 15.42 36.95 16.15
C SER A 65 14.67 36.32 14.97
N GLU A 66 13.66 37.00 14.40
CA GLU A 66 12.88 36.45 13.28
C GLU A 66 13.69 36.34 11.98
N ALA A 67 14.54 37.32 11.68
CA ALA A 67 15.38 37.29 10.47
C ALA A 67 16.46 36.19 10.56
N GLU A 68 17.07 36.00 11.73
CA GLU A 68 18.02 34.92 11.98
C GLU A 68 17.35 33.55 11.90
N PHE A 69 16.16 33.40 12.52
CA PHE A 69 15.33 32.20 12.42
C PHE A 69 15.04 31.84 10.95
N ARG A 70 14.56 32.79 10.14
CA ARG A 70 14.23 32.54 8.72
C ARG A 70 15.45 32.04 7.95
N LYS A 71 16.61 32.64 8.20
CA LYS A 71 17.87 32.26 7.54
C LYS A 71 18.31 30.85 7.93
N GLU A 72 18.24 30.49 9.20
CA GLU A 72 18.60 29.15 9.68
C GLU A 72 17.60 28.09 9.19
N ALA A 73 16.31 28.40 9.24
CA ALA A 73 15.26 27.51 8.74
C ALA A 73 15.39 27.27 7.23
N ASP A 74 15.69 28.32 6.45
CA ASP A 74 15.95 28.20 5.01
C ASP A 74 17.20 27.37 4.71
N ALA A 75 18.29 27.58 5.46
CA ALA A 75 19.52 26.82 5.29
C ALA A 75 19.32 25.33 5.57
N LEU A 76 18.62 24.98 6.66
CA LEU A 76 18.29 23.60 7.00
C LEU A 76 17.38 22.95 5.95
N ALA A 77 16.41 23.71 5.43
CA ALA A 77 15.52 23.24 4.36
C ALA A 77 16.31 22.97 3.06
N GLU A 78 17.26 23.83 2.70
CA GLU A 78 18.13 23.66 1.53
C GLU A 78 19.05 22.43 1.68
N GLU A 79 19.62 22.21 2.87
CA GLU A 79 20.44 21.04 3.17
C GLU A 79 19.65 19.74 3.00
N ASN A 80 18.45 19.68 3.58
CA ASN A 80 17.56 18.51 3.44
C ASN A 80 17.17 18.26 1.97
N LEU A 81 16.91 19.32 1.21
CA LEU A 81 16.60 19.24 -0.23
C LEU A 81 17.78 18.68 -1.04
N ASN A 82 19.02 19.01 -0.66
CA ASN A 82 20.23 18.57 -1.35
C ASN A 82 20.59 17.10 -1.07
N LYS A 83 20.26 16.60 0.12
CA LYS A 83 20.44 15.17 0.48
C LYS A 83 19.34 14.27 -0.08
N ALA A 84 18.21 14.83 -0.51
CA ALA A 84 17.08 14.08 -0.99
C ALA A 84 17.29 13.50 -2.40
N ASN A 85 16.81 12.27 -2.63
CA ASN A 85 16.74 11.68 -3.96
C ASN A 85 15.69 12.40 -4.84
N PHE A 86 15.59 12.05 -6.12
CA PHE A 86 14.68 12.71 -7.06
C PHE A 86 13.21 12.72 -6.60
N LEU A 87 12.68 11.58 -6.14
CA LEU A 87 11.29 11.47 -5.65
C LEU A 87 11.04 12.39 -4.43
N ASN A 88 11.99 12.38 -3.49
CA ASN A 88 11.87 13.14 -2.25
C ASN A 88 12.10 14.64 -2.49
N LYS A 89 12.97 15.00 -3.44
CA LYS A 89 13.29 16.39 -3.77
C LYS A 89 12.08 17.14 -4.31
N SER A 90 11.28 16.54 -5.20
CA SER A 90 10.04 17.18 -5.68
C SER A 90 9.02 17.36 -4.55
N SER A 91 8.93 16.37 -3.66
CA SER A 91 8.04 16.42 -2.50
C SER A 91 8.43 17.51 -1.51
N LEU A 92 9.71 17.54 -1.11
CA LEU A 92 10.25 18.54 -0.21
C LEU A 92 10.16 19.94 -0.81
N TYR A 93 10.45 20.10 -2.11
CA TYR A 93 10.27 21.38 -2.77
C TYR A 93 8.82 21.88 -2.68
N TYR A 94 7.85 21.00 -2.94
CA TYR A 94 6.43 21.35 -2.83
C TYR A 94 6.05 21.70 -1.38
N TYR A 95 6.50 20.92 -0.40
CA TYR A 95 6.27 21.20 1.01
C TYR A 95 6.87 22.56 1.42
N GLN A 96 8.15 22.80 1.10
CA GLN A 96 8.85 24.06 1.39
C GLN A 96 8.18 25.26 0.71
N PHE A 97 7.68 25.08 -0.51
CA PHE A 97 6.90 26.11 -1.20
C PHE A 97 5.63 26.49 -0.41
N LEU A 98 4.88 25.49 0.07
CA LEU A 98 3.69 25.74 0.89
C LEU A 98 4.06 26.42 2.21
N VAL A 99 5.07 25.91 2.93
CA VAL A 99 5.52 26.51 4.19
C VAL A 99 5.95 27.96 3.97
N LYS A 100 6.71 28.24 2.90
CA LYS A 100 7.12 29.60 2.55
C LYS A 100 5.94 30.54 2.33
N GLN A 101 4.84 30.07 1.75
CA GLN A 101 3.65 30.88 1.51
C GLN A 101 2.93 31.31 2.79
N PHE A 102 3.01 30.51 3.86
CA PHE A 102 2.33 30.80 5.13
C PHE A 102 3.25 31.39 6.21
N PHE A 103 4.54 31.04 6.20
CA PHE A 103 5.50 31.40 7.25
C PHE A 103 6.61 32.36 6.80
N ASP A 104 6.64 32.74 5.51
CA ASP A 104 7.71 33.53 4.89
C ASP A 104 9.12 32.91 5.06
N ALA A 105 9.18 31.59 5.29
CA ALA A 105 10.39 30.77 5.44
C ALA A 105 10.15 29.38 4.82
N LYS A 106 11.18 28.74 4.29
CA LYS A 106 11.13 27.39 3.72
C LYS A 106 11.03 26.30 4.79
N GLY A 107 11.16 26.63 6.07
CA GLY A 107 11.05 25.70 7.19
C GLY A 107 10.64 26.41 8.48
N ILE A 108 10.23 25.64 9.48
CA ILE A 108 9.80 26.20 10.78
C ILE A 108 10.44 25.55 12.01
N GLY A 109 11.27 24.50 11.82
CA GLY A 109 11.78 23.66 12.91
C GLY A 109 12.75 24.33 13.90
N VAL A 110 13.12 25.60 13.68
CA VAL A 110 14.13 26.34 14.46
C VAL A 110 13.47 27.27 15.50
N LYS A 111 12.15 27.49 15.44
CA LYS A 111 11.45 28.42 16.34
C LYS A 111 11.48 27.89 17.78
N GLU A 112 11.77 28.77 18.73
CA GLU A 112 11.84 28.40 20.15
C GLU A 112 10.44 28.11 20.73
N TYR A 113 9.44 28.91 20.37
CA TYR A 113 8.05 28.77 20.79
C TYR A 113 7.09 29.02 19.63
N TYR A 114 5.98 28.27 19.58
CA TYR A 114 4.95 28.40 18.57
C TYR A 114 3.65 28.96 19.11
N ASP A 115 2.97 29.76 18.32
CA ASP A 115 1.67 30.35 18.66
C ASP A 115 0.51 29.64 17.92
N ILE A 116 -0.71 30.08 18.22
CA ILE A 116 -1.91 29.50 17.62
C ILE A 116 -2.01 29.75 16.10
N LYS A 117 -1.39 30.82 15.58
CA LYS A 117 -1.37 31.08 14.14
C LYS A 117 -0.49 30.05 13.43
N ASP A 118 0.66 29.70 14.01
CA ASP A 118 1.53 28.64 13.48
C ASP A 118 0.77 27.31 13.34
N PHE A 119 -0.05 26.97 14.33
CA PHE A 119 -0.92 25.78 14.28
C PHE A 119 -1.88 25.83 13.09
N TYR A 120 -2.66 26.92 12.94
CA TYR A 120 -3.62 27.04 11.84
C TYR A 120 -2.96 27.11 10.47
N PHE A 121 -1.77 27.72 10.37
CA PHE A 121 -0.99 27.72 9.13
C PHE A 121 -0.53 26.32 8.76
N LEU A 122 -0.09 25.49 9.71
CA LEU A 122 0.20 24.08 9.42
C LEU A 122 -1.05 23.29 9.02
N ILE A 123 -2.22 23.57 9.61
CA ILE A 123 -3.47 22.96 9.14
C ILE A 123 -3.77 23.36 7.70
N ALA A 124 -3.56 24.63 7.32
CA ALA A 124 -3.73 25.07 5.94
C ALA A 124 -2.73 24.39 4.99
N VAL A 125 -1.45 24.27 5.38
CA VAL A 125 -0.43 23.51 4.62
C VAL A 125 -0.88 22.05 4.44
N PHE A 126 -1.38 21.40 5.50
CA PHE A 126 -1.90 20.04 5.42
C PHE A 126 -3.04 19.92 4.40
N LEU A 127 -4.03 20.82 4.44
CA LEU A 127 -5.13 20.82 3.49
C LEU A 127 -4.64 21.01 2.04
N CYS A 128 -3.65 21.88 1.84
CA CYS A 128 -3.02 22.08 0.53
C CYS A 128 -2.29 20.83 0.01
N ILE A 129 -1.88 19.88 0.87
CA ILE A 129 -1.29 18.60 0.46
C ILE A 129 -2.38 17.51 0.33
N ALA A 130 -3.30 17.44 1.29
CA ALA A 130 -4.32 16.41 1.39
C ALA A 130 -5.38 16.52 0.28
N ILE A 131 -5.82 17.73 -0.10
CA ILE A 131 -6.82 17.91 -1.16
C ILE A 131 -6.29 17.42 -2.51
N PRO A 132 -5.10 17.83 -2.99
CA PRO A 132 -4.51 17.25 -4.19
C PRO A 132 -4.32 15.74 -4.10
N TYR A 133 -3.92 15.21 -2.94
CA TYR A 133 -3.77 13.77 -2.74
C TYR A 133 -5.09 13.04 -2.99
N VAL A 134 -6.21 13.50 -2.41
CA VAL A 134 -7.54 12.91 -2.61
C VAL A 134 -7.98 12.98 -4.07
N ILE A 135 -7.77 14.12 -4.73
CA ILE A 135 -8.11 14.31 -6.15
C ILE A 135 -7.33 13.32 -7.03
N ILE A 136 -6.01 13.24 -6.85
CA ILE A 136 -5.15 12.35 -7.63
C ILE A 136 -5.46 10.88 -7.33
N ALA A 137 -5.73 10.53 -6.07
CA ALA A 137 -6.17 9.20 -5.68
C ALA A 137 -7.46 8.79 -6.40
N THR A 138 -8.44 9.68 -6.40
CA THR A 138 -9.74 9.45 -7.05
C THR A 138 -9.59 9.29 -8.57
N ILE A 139 -8.81 10.18 -9.20
CA ILE A 139 -8.50 10.10 -10.63
C ILE A 139 -7.80 8.78 -10.96
N ASN A 140 -6.82 8.37 -10.16
CA ASN A 140 -6.07 7.13 -10.40
C ASN A 140 -6.98 5.89 -10.28
N ILE A 141 -7.85 5.83 -9.27
CA ILE A 141 -8.81 4.72 -9.08
C ILE A 141 -9.81 4.64 -10.25
N TYR A 142 -10.35 5.79 -10.67
CA TYR A 142 -11.25 5.85 -11.82
C TYR A 142 -10.53 5.42 -13.10
N PHE A 143 -9.34 5.97 -13.35
CA PHE A 143 -8.59 5.68 -14.57
C PHE A 143 -8.11 4.23 -14.63
N ALA A 144 -7.71 3.64 -13.49
CA ALA A 144 -7.44 2.22 -13.33
C ALA A 144 -8.63 1.35 -13.76
N SER A 145 -9.84 1.72 -13.31
CA SER A 145 -11.07 1.01 -13.67
C SER A 145 -11.35 1.09 -15.18
N VAL A 146 -11.15 2.26 -15.78
CA VAL A 146 -11.29 2.44 -17.24
C VAL A 146 -10.23 1.65 -18.00
N TYR A 147 -8.98 1.66 -17.52
CA TYR A 147 -7.86 0.92 -18.11
C TYR A 147 -8.13 -0.59 -18.11
N ALA A 148 -8.56 -1.15 -16.97
CA ALA A 148 -8.96 -2.55 -16.85
C ALA A 148 -10.13 -2.90 -17.79
N PHE A 149 -11.10 -2.00 -17.94
CA PHE A 149 -12.21 -2.21 -18.87
C PHE A 149 -11.75 -2.19 -20.34
N LYS A 150 -10.85 -1.28 -20.73
CA LYS A 150 -10.29 -1.24 -22.09
C LYS A 150 -9.47 -2.48 -22.41
N TRP A 151 -8.74 -2.99 -21.42
CA TRP A 151 -8.06 -4.28 -21.55
C TRP A 151 -9.05 -5.43 -21.73
N ARG A 152 -10.11 -5.49 -20.91
CA ARG A 152 -11.19 -6.47 -21.08
C ARG A 152 -11.77 -6.39 -22.49
N GLU A 153 -12.12 -5.20 -22.97
CA GLU A 153 -12.68 -4.96 -24.30
C GLU A 153 -11.78 -5.55 -25.40
N ALA A 154 -10.46 -5.31 -25.30
CA ALA A 154 -9.48 -5.86 -26.21
C ALA A 154 -9.42 -7.39 -26.20
N MET A 155 -9.49 -8.01 -25.02
CA MET A 155 -9.49 -9.46 -24.87
C MET A 155 -10.78 -10.09 -25.42
N THR A 156 -11.94 -9.56 -25.02
CA THR A 156 -13.26 -10.06 -25.43
C THR A 156 -13.40 -10.10 -26.94
N PHE A 157 -13.17 -8.98 -27.64
CA PHE A 157 -13.36 -8.94 -29.09
C PHE A 157 -12.30 -9.73 -29.85
N LYS A 158 -11.08 -9.88 -29.30
CA LYS A 158 -10.10 -10.80 -29.89
C LYS A 158 -10.57 -12.24 -29.75
N TYR A 159 -10.98 -12.67 -28.56
CA TYR A 159 -11.41 -14.05 -28.32
C TYR A 159 -12.66 -14.40 -29.14
N LEU A 160 -13.65 -13.51 -29.18
CA LEU A 160 -14.85 -13.67 -30.03
C LEU A 160 -14.49 -13.91 -31.50
N LYS A 161 -13.50 -13.19 -32.04
CA LYS A 161 -13.07 -13.33 -33.44
C LYS A 161 -12.56 -14.75 -33.77
N PHE A 162 -11.87 -15.40 -32.84
CA PHE A 162 -11.33 -16.76 -33.04
C PHE A 162 -12.34 -17.84 -32.65
N TRP A 163 -13.05 -17.62 -31.55
CA TRP A 163 -14.09 -18.53 -31.07
C TRP A 163 -15.20 -18.73 -32.11
N LYS A 164 -15.66 -17.66 -32.78
CA LYS A 164 -16.66 -17.75 -33.86
C LYS A 164 -16.23 -18.56 -35.08
N LYS A 165 -14.93 -18.86 -35.23
CA LYS A 165 -14.38 -19.64 -36.35
C LYS A 165 -14.29 -21.13 -36.05
N ARG A 166 -14.70 -21.57 -34.85
CA ARG A 166 -14.68 -22.96 -34.42
C ARG A 166 -16.10 -23.49 -34.38
N ASP A 167 -16.30 -24.67 -34.97
CA ASP A 167 -17.57 -25.39 -34.91
C ASP A 167 -17.72 -26.25 -33.66
N ASN A 168 -16.63 -26.43 -32.89
CA ASN A 168 -16.63 -27.26 -31.69
C ASN A 168 -17.23 -26.50 -30.50
N ASN A 169 -18.20 -27.12 -29.82
CA ASN A 169 -18.76 -26.57 -28.60
C ASN A 169 -17.73 -26.68 -27.45
N ILE A 170 -17.05 -25.57 -27.14
CA ILE A 170 -16.13 -25.49 -26.01
C ILE A 170 -16.97 -25.20 -24.75
N GLU A 171 -17.08 -26.20 -23.87
CA GLU A 171 -17.79 -26.07 -22.59
C GLU A 171 -17.27 -24.87 -21.79
N GLY A 172 -18.19 -24.04 -21.29
CA GLY A 172 -17.85 -22.85 -20.49
C GLY A 172 -17.23 -21.69 -21.27
N SER A 173 -17.18 -21.73 -22.60
CA SER A 173 -16.60 -20.66 -23.43
C SER A 173 -17.23 -19.28 -23.22
N SER A 174 -18.54 -19.19 -23.01
CA SER A 174 -19.24 -17.94 -22.67
C SER A 174 -18.72 -17.35 -21.36
N GLN A 175 -18.57 -18.18 -20.32
CA GLN A 175 -17.99 -17.79 -19.04
C GLN A 175 -16.54 -17.32 -19.21
N ARG A 176 -15.73 -18.02 -20.02
CA ARG A 176 -14.34 -17.62 -20.29
C ARG A 176 -14.26 -16.24 -20.93
N ILE A 177 -15.08 -15.99 -21.96
CA ILE A 177 -15.08 -14.74 -22.70
C ILE A 177 -15.62 -13.58 -21.84
N GLN A 178 -16.63 -13.82 -21.01
CA GLN A 178 -17.30 -12.76 -20.24
C GLN A 178 -16.65 -12.49 -18.89
N GLU A 179 -16.57 -13.52 -18.03
CA GLU A 179 -16.22 -13.42 -16.61
C GLU A 179 -14.70 -13.49 -16.42
N ASP A 180 -14.04 -14.49 -17.03
CA ASP A 180 -12.60 -14.67 -16.84
C ASP A 180 -11.79 -13.54 -17.48
N THR A 181 -12.18 -13.01 -18.66
CA THR A 181 -11.49 -11.83 -19.25
C THR A 181 -11.62 -10.59 -18.37
N TYR A 182 -12.78 -10.38 -17.75
CA TYR A 182 -13.03 -9.28 -16.82
C TYR A 182 -12.17 -9.41 -15.57
N ASN A 183 -12.27 -10.56 -14.90
CA ASN A 183 -11.54 -10.81 -13.66
C ASN A 183 -10.03 -10.80 -13.90
N PHE A 184 -9.56 -11.35 -15.02
CA PHE A 184 -8.14 -11.28 -15.39
C PHE A 184 -7.67 -9.83 -15.51
N SER A 185 -8.36 -9.01 -16.32
CA SER A 185 -7.94 -7.63 -16.59
C SER A 185 -7.93 -6.80 -15.30
N LYS A 186 -8.97 -6.94 -14.47
CA LYS A 186 -9.11 -6.24 -13.19
C LYS A 186 -8.04 -6.65 -12.18
N ILE A 187 -7.80 -7.96 -12.03
CA ILE A 187 -6.85 -8.46 -11.05
C ILE A 187 -5.40 -8.13 -11.45
N VAL A 188 -5.04 -8.29 -12.72
CA VAL A 188 -3.69 -7.97 -13.19
C VAL A 188 -3.38 -6.48 -13.03
N GLU A 189 -4.34 -5.62 -13.37
CA GLU A 189 -4.23 -4.18 -13.18
C GLU A 189 -4.06 -3.82 -11.70
N SER A 190 -4.97 -4.29 -10.83
CA SER A 190 -4.94 -4.01 -9.39
C SER A 190 -3.66 -4.52 -8.70
N LEU A 191 -3.22 -5.76 -9.01
CA LEU A 191 -1.97 -6.30 -8.49
C LEU A 191 -0.77 -5.50 -9.00
N GLY A 192 -0.75 -5.20 -10.30
CA GLY A 192 0.31 -4.42 -10.93
C GLY A 192 0.48 -3.05 -10.27
N LEU A 193 -0.62 -2.30 -10.10
CA LEU A 193 -0.57 -1.02 -9.39
C LEU A 193 -0.15 -1.16 -7.93
N SER A 194 -0.61 -2.19 -7.22
CA SER A 194 -0.24 -2.42 -5.82
C SER A 194 1.26 -2.67 -5.67
N PHE A 195 1.83 -3.51 -6.52
CA PHE A 195 3.27 -3.80 -6.52
C PHE A 195 4.11 -2.58 -6.90
N ILE A 196 3.70 -1.86 -7.95
CA ILE A 196 4.46 -0.68 -8.40
C ILE A 196 4.38 0.44 -7.37
N LYS A 197 3.21 0.64 -6.74
CA LYS A 197 3.05 1.56 -5.62
C LYS A 197 3.98 1.18 -4.46
N ALA A 198 4.02 -0.09 -4.06
CA ALA A 198 4.92 -0.54 -2.99
C ALA A 198 6.40 -0.27 -3.34
N LEU A 199 6.81 -0.51 -4.59
CA LEU A 199 8.17 -0.19 -5.04
C LEU A 199 8.47 1.32 -4.99
N MET A 200 7.55 2.17 -5.47
CA MET A 200 7.70 3.63 -5.39
C MET A 200 7.81 4.11 -3.95
N VAL A 201 6.98 3.57 -3.05
CA VAL A 201 7.02 3.87 -1.62
C VAL A 201 8.35 3.43 -1.01
N LEU A 202 8.86 2.25 -1.32
CA LEU A 202 10.19 1.81 -0.85
C LEU A 202 11.31 2.73 -1.33
N ILE A 203 11.31 3.13 -2.61
CA ILE A 203 12.31 4.05 -3.16
C ILE A 203 12.24 5.43 -2.48
N ALA A 204 11.05 5.90 -2.12
CA ALA A 204 10.86 7.18 -1.44
C ALA A 204 11.22 7.11 0.06
N PHE A 205 10.71 6.10 0.77
CA PHE A 205 10.75 6.05 2.23
C PHE A 205 11.93 5.28 2.82
N ILE A 206 12.58 4.34 2.10
CA ILE A 206 13.82 3.71 2.60
C ILE A 206 14.90 4.78 2.88
N PRO A 207 15.23 5.70 1.95
CA PRO A 207 16.25 6.71 2.22
C PRO A 207 15.86 7.64 3.37
N ILE A 208 14.58 8.00 3.50
CA ILE A 208 14.08 8.83 4.61
C ILE A 208 14.29 8.08 5.94
N LEU A 209 13.82 6.84 6.02
CA LEU A 209 13.92 6.03 7.22
C LEU A 209 15.37 5.73 7.59
N TRP A 210 16.24 5.51 6.59
CA TRP A 210 17.67 5.28 6.79
C TRP A 210 18.33 6.49 7.45
N ASN A 211 18.21 7.68 6.84
CA ASN A 211 18.80 8.91 7.37
C ASN A 211 18.29 9.28 8.77
N LEU A 212 16.99 9.03 9.03
CA LEU A 212 16.41 9.27 10.35
C LEU A 212 16.85 8.22 11.38
N SER A 213 17.06 6.97 10.95
CA SER A 213 17.55 5.88 11.79
C SER A 213 18.99 6.09 12.25
N ASP A 214 19.85 6.70 11.45
CA ASP A 214 21.27 6.91 11.82
C ASP A 214 21.40 7.84 13.04
N LYS A 215 20.53 8.86 13.14
CA LYS A 215 20.44 9.73 14.33
C LYS A 215 19.99 8.96 15.58
N ILE A 216 19.18 7.91 15.41
CA ILE A 216 18.66 7.08 16.50
C ILE A 216 19.69 6.04 16.93
N SER A 217 20.30 5.30 16.01
CA SER A 217 21.20 4.19 16.34
C SER A 217 22.38 4.65 17.21
N GLN A 218 22.96 5.80 16.87
CA GLN A 218 24.06 6.40 17.63
C GLN A 218 23.65 6.85 19.04
N SER A 219 22.37 7.20 19.24
CA SER A 219 21.86 7.67 20.53
C SER A 219 21.35 6.56 21.43
N LEU A 220 20.63 5.57 20.89
CA LEU A 220 20.05 4.47 21.64
C LEU A 220 21.08 3.57 22.32
N PHE A 221 22.19 3.28 21.63
CA PHE A 221 23.17 2.32 22.11
C PHE A 221 24.38 2.97 22.79
N LYS A 222 24.33 4.29 23.05
CA LYS A 222 25.41 5.01 23.71
C LYS A 222 25.60 4.57 25.17
N GLU A 223 24.51 4.21 25.85
CA GLU A 223 24.49 3.78 27.25
C GLU A 223 24.27 2.26 27.43
N PHE A 224 24.19 1.50 26.34
CA PHE A 224 24.06 0.04 26.44
C PHE A 224 25.34 -0.57 27.01
N ASP A 225 25.18 -1.52 27.93
CA ASP A 225 26.28 -2.34 28.45
C ASP A 225 27.02 -2.99 27.25
N PRO A 226 28.35 -2.80 27.12
CA PRO A 226 29.16 -3.45 26.10
C PRO A 226 29.01 -4.98 26.03
N ASN A 227 28.54 -5.62 27.12
CA ASN A 227 28.29 -7.06 27.17
C ASN A 227 26.87 -7.47 26.76
N SER A 228 25.99 -6.52 26.44
CA SER A 228 24.62 -6.80 26.00
C SER A 228 24.59 -7.41 24.60
N LEU A 229 23.77 -8.44 24.39
CA LEU A 229 23.53 -9.05 23.07
C LEU A 229 23.05 -8.04 22.02
N PHE A 230 22.46 -6.92 22.47
CA PHE A 230 21.95 -5.86 21.59
C PHE A 230 22.98 -4.77 21.27
N TYR A 231 24.18 -4.80 21.89
CA TYR A 231 25.23 -3.80 21.65
C TYR A 231 25.69 -3.77 20.18
N ILE A 232 25.63 -4.91 19.48
CA ILE A 232 25.97 -5.04 18.05
C ILE A 232 25.11 -4.13 17.16
N LEU A 233 23.90 -3.77 17.61
CA LEU A 233 22.97 -2.94 16.85
C LEU A 233 23.36 -1.45 16.82
N LYS A 234 24.30 -1.03 17.69
CA LYS A 234 24.84 0.33 17.84
C LYS A 234 25.37 0.94 16.54
N ASP A 235 26.10 0.15 15.76
CA ASP A 235 26.85 0.62 14.59
C ASP A 235 26.15 0.22 13.28
N ILE A 236 24.89 -0.23 13.36
CA ILE A 236 24.09 -0.56 12.18
C ILE A 236 23.43 0.71 11.66
N GLU A 237 23.97 1.25 10.57
CA GLU A 237 23.32 2.27 9.76
C GLU A 237 21.98 1.76 9.24
N GLY A 238 20.94 2.60 9.24
CA GLY A 238 19.63 2.19 8.75
C GLY A 238 18.93 1.08 9.57
N LEU A 239 19.29 0.88 10.84
CA LEU A 239 18.71 -0.12 11.76
C LEU A 239 17.19 -0.30 11.59
N LEU A 240 16.41 0.79 11.56
CA LEU A 240 14.96 0.74 11.45
C LEU A 240 14.46 0.16 10.12
N VAL A 241 15.22 0.30 9.04
CA VAL A 241 14.90 -0.33 7.74
C VAL A 241 15.00 -1.85 7.85
N TYR A 242 16.06 -2.34 8.50
CA TYR A 242 16.23 -3.78 8.76
C TYR A 242 15.15 -4.31 9.69
N VAL A 243 14.82 -3.59 10.76
CA VAL A 243 13.72 -3.95 11.66
C VAL A 243 12.40 -4.06 10.89
N ALA A 244 12.07 -3.06 10.05
CA ALA A 244 10.87 -3.11 9.20
C ALA A 244 10.89 -4.33 8.26
N PHE A 245 12.03 -4.60 7.61
CA PHE A 245 12.18 -5.74 6.71
C PHE A 245 12.00 -7.08 7.41
N PHE A 246 12.73 -7.34 8.50
CA PHE A 246 12.69 -8.62 9.21
C PHE A 246 11.35 -8.87 9.89
N ILE A 247 10.70 -7.84 10.43
CA ILE A 247 9.36 -8.01 11.01
C ILE A 247 8.33 -8.28 9.91
N SER A 248 8.38 -7.55 8.77
CA SER A 248 7.50 -7.86 7.63
C SER A 248 7.74 -9.27 7.09
N LEU A 249 9.00 -9.72 7.02
CA LEU A 249 9.36 -11.08 6.59
C LEU A 249 8.91 -12.15 7.60
N GLY A 250 9.08 -11.92 8.90
CA GLY A 250 8.57 -12.80 9.95
C GLY A 250 7.04 -12.89 9.92
N GLY A 251 6.38 -11.75 9.77
CA GLY A 251 4.94 -11.65 9.56
C GLY A 251 4.49 -12.44 8.33
N LEU A 252 5.23 -12.37 7.23
CA LEU A 252 5.03 -13.17 6.01
C LEU A 252 5.07 -14.66 6.30
N ILE A 253 6.15 -15.12 6.92
CA ILE A 253 6.40 -16.54 7.15
C ILE A 253 5.31 -17.14 8.04
N ILE A 254 4.94 -16.44 9.12
CA ILE A 254 3.89 -16.91 10.02
C ILE A 254 2.52 -16.86 9.32
N SER A 255 2.21 -15.78 8.60
CA SER A 255 0.96 -15.68 7.83
C SER A 255 0.81 -16.81 6.81
N TRP A 256 1.92 -17.16 6.14
CA TRP A 256 1.94 -18.27 5.18
C TRP A 256 1.66 -19.61 5.87
N PHE A 257 2.29 -19.86 7.02
CA PHE A 257 2.08 -21.08 7.79
C PHE A 257 0.65 -21.19 8.32
N VAL A 258 0.10 -20.12 8.89
CA VAL A 258 -1.26 -20.06 9.43
C VAL A 258 -2.30 -20.20 8.29
N GLY A 259 -2.04 -19.61 7.13
CA GLY A 259 -2.93 -19.61 5.96
C GLY A 259 -2.81 -20.82 5.02
N ILE A 260 -1.87 -21.75 5.25
CA ILE A 260 -1.49 -22.78 4.25
C ILE A 260 -2.65 -23.67 3.79
N LYS A 261 -3.64 -23.91 4.66
CA LYS A 261 -4.80 -24.77 4.37
C LYS A 261 -5.95 -24.05 3.66
N LEU A 262 -6.01 -22.72 3.70
CA LEU A 262 -7.12 -21.93 3.16
C LEU A 262 -7.39 -22.21 1.66
N PRO A 263 -6.39 -22.23 0.77
CA PRO A 263 -6.64 -22.47 -0.66
C PRO A 263 -7.27 -23.85 -0.93
N GLY A 264 -6.86 -24.87 -0.18
CA GLY A 264 -7.43 -26.22 -0.31
C GLY A 264 -8.87 -26.30 0.17
N LEU A 265 -9.20 -25.63 1.27
CA LEU A 265 -10.57 -25.55 1.78
C LEU A 265 -11.48 -24.75 0.83
N GLU A 266 -10.99 -23.63 0.29
CA GLU A 266 -11.70 -22.82 -0.70
C GLU A 266 -12.02 -23.62 -1.96
N TYR A 267 -11.05 -24.40 -2.45
CA TYR A 267 -11.26 -25.31 -3.59
C TYR A 267 -12.33 -26.37 -3.30
N ASN A 268 -12.30 -26.99 -2.12
CA ASN A 268 -13.29 -27.98 -1.71
C ASN A 268 -14.69 -27.36 -1.62
N ASN A 269 -14.81 -26.14 -1.11
CA ASN A 269 -16.06 -25.38 -1.09
C ASN A 269 -16.56 -25.09 -2.52
N GLN A 270 -15.71 -24.59 -3.41
CA GLN A 270 -16.07 -24.32 -4.81
C GLN A 270 -16.54 -25.58 -5.54
N LYS A 271 -15.90 -26.74 -5.27
CA LYS A 271 -16.33 -28.02 -5.84
C LYS A 271 -17.71 -28.45 -5.33
N ALA A 272 -17.98 -28.27 -4.03
CA ALA A 272 -19.28 -28.57 -3.44
C ALA A 272 -20.39 -27.63 -3.97
N GLU A 273 -20.09 -26.33 -4.09
CA GLU A 273 -20.99 -25.34 -4.70
C GLU A 273 -21.29 -25.68 -6.17
N ALA A 274 -20.27 -26.10 -6.93
CA ALA A 274 -20.47 -26.49 -8.32
C ALA A 274 -21.35 -27.74 -8.45
N ALA A 275 -21.22 -28.72 -7.56
CA ALA A 275 -22.09 -29.89 -7.54
C ALA A 275 -23.55 -29.51 -7.21
N PHE A 276 -23.74 -28.65 -6.20
CA PHE A 276 -25.05 -28.12 -5.84
C PHE A 276 -25.68 -27.31 -6.98
N ARG A 277 -24.91 -26.43 -7.63
CA ARG A 277 -25.38 -25.67 -8.80
C ARG A 277 -25.73 -26.58 -9.97
N LYS A 278 -24.94 -27.63 -10.22
CA LYS A 278 -25.19 -28.57 -11.32
C LYS A 278 -26.53 -29.28 -11.14
N GLU A 279 -26.86 -29.70 -9.92
CA GLU A 279 -28.16 -30.29 -9.60
C GLU A 279 -29.32 -29.33 -9.90
N LEU A 280 -29.17 -28.05 -9.54
CA LEU A 280 -30.14 -27.02 -9.85
C LEU A 280 -30.31 -26.78 -11.36
N VAL A 281 -29.21 -26.75 -12.11
CA VAL A 281 -29.26 -26.59 -13.58
C VAL A 281 -30.03 -27.75 -14.22
N PHE A 282 -29.80 -29.00 -13.80
CA PHE A 282 -30.60 -30.11 -14.31
C PHE A 282 -32.09 -30.02 -13.91
N ALA A 283 -32.38 -29.45 -12.75
CA ALA A 283 -33.75 -29.18 -12.33
C ALA A 283 -34.43 -28.06 -13.14
N GLU A 284 -33.69 -27.18 -13.84
CA GLU A 284 -34.30 -26.22 -14.76
C GLU A 284 -35.03 -26.94 -15.90
N ASP A 285 -34.43 -28.01 -16.44
CA ASP A 285 -35.00 -28.83 -17.51
C ASP A 285 -35.99 -29.88 -16.99
N ASN A 286 -35.75 -30.48 -15.82
CA ASN A 286 -36.63 -31.51 -15.25
C ASN A 286 -36.71 -31.48 -13.71
N ARG A 287 -37.68 -30.71 -13.19
CA ARG A 287 -37.93 -30.56 -11.74
C ARG A 287 -38.47 -31.81 -11.03
N LYS A 288 -38.93 -32.83 -11.77
CA LYS A 288 -39.48 -34.05 -11.15
C LYS A 288 -38.37 -35.02 -10.78
N ASP A 289 -37.32 -35.09 -11.60
CA ASP A 289 -36.22 -36.04 -11.43
C ASP A 289 -34.99 -35.45 -10.73
N TYR A 290 -34.84 -34.12 -10.72
CA TYR A 290 -33.74 -33.40 -10.09
C TYR A 290 -34.22 -32.46 -8.96
N ALA A 291 -33.27 -31.95 -8.18
CA ALA A 291 -33.50 -31.12 -6.99
C ALA A 291 -34.42 -31.80 -5.95
N LYS A 292 -34.34 -33.13 -5.86
CA LYS A 292 -35.07 -33.90 -4.84
C LYS A 292 -34.66 -33.44 -3.45
N PRO A 293 -35.60 -33.36 -2.48
CA PRO A 293 -35.28 -32.87 -1.13
C PRO A 293 -34.11 -33.60 -0.49
N GLU A 294 -34.02 -34.92 -0.65
CA GLU A 294 -32.95 -35.77 -0.10
C GLU A 294 -31.58 -35.40 -0.69
N THR A 295 -31.47 -35.35 -2.03
CA THR A 295 -30.23 -34.98 -2.74
C THR A 295 -29.78 -33.57 -2.40
N MET A 296 -30.71 -32.62 -2.35
CA MET A 296 -30.41 -31.23 -2.00
C MET A 296 -29.93 -31.10 -0.55
N LEU A 297 -30.56 -31.84 0.39
CA LEU A 297 -30.13 -31.88 1.79
C LEU A 297 -28.74 -32.50 1.95
N GLU A 298 -28.42 -33.57 1.21
CA GLU A 298 -27.09 -34.19 1.21
C GLU A 298 -26.02 -33.22 0.71
N LEU A 299 -26.24 -32.64 -0.49
CA LEU A 299 -25.31 -31.67 -1.09
C LEU A 299 -25.11 -30.44 -0.20
N PHE A 300 -26.20 -29.92 0.38
CA PHE A 300 -26.14 -28.77 1.27
C PHE A 300 -25.49 -29.10 2.63
N SER A 301 -25.60 -30.33 3.12
CA SER A 301 -24.92 -30.76 4.34
C SER A 301 -23.40 -30.87 4.11
N GLY A 302 -22.98 -31.36 2.93
CA GLY A 302 -21.59 -31.32 2.49
C GLY A 302 -21.05 -29.89 2.41
N LEU A 303 -21.84 -28.96 1.85
CA LEU A 303 -21.54 -27.52 1.85
C LEU A 303 -21.34 -26.99 3.27
N LYS A 304 -22.29 -27.22 4.18
CA LYS A 304 -22.21 -26.79 5.59
C LYS A 304 -20.93 -27.28 6.27
N PHE A 305 -20.57 -28.54 6.08
CA PHE A 305 -19.36 -29.12 6.67
C PHE A 305 -18.08 -28.44 6.16
N ASN A 306 -18.00 -28.22 4.84
CA ASN A 306 -16.86 -27.58 4.22
C ASN A 306 -16.74 -26.11 4.64
N TYR A 307 -17.85 -25.36 4.64
CA TYR A 307 -17.88 -23.97 5.14
C TYR A 307 -17.52 -23.87 6.62
N LYS A 308 -17.97 -24.77 7.50
CA LYS A 308 -17.56 -24.75 8.91
C LYS A 308 -16.04 -24.85 9.08
N ARG A 309 -15.39 -25.74 8.32
CA ARG A 309 -13.92 -25.86 8.32
C ARG A 309 -13.26 -24.61 7.77
N LEU A 310 -13.76 -24.09 6.65
CA LEU A 310 -13.25 -22.87 6.02
C LEU A 310 -13.33 -21.67 6.98
N PHE A 311 -14.48 -21.45 7.62
CA PHE A 311 -14.71 -20.36 8.56
C PHE A 311 -13.80 -20.45 9.79
N LEU A 312 -13.58 -21.65 10.34
CA LEU A 312 -12.64 -21.83 11.45
C LEU A 312 -11.21 -21.44 11.05
N HIS A 313 -10.79 -21.78 9.82
CA HIS A 313 -9.46 -21.43 9.33
C HIS A 313 -9.29 -19.94 9.06
N TYR A 314 -10.31 -19.28 8.51
CA TYR A 314 -10.32 -17.83 8.41
C TYR A 314 -10.35 -17.16 9.80
N GLY A 315 -11.07 -17.74 10.76
CA GLY A 315 -11.18 -17.20 12.12
C GLY A 315 -9.82 -17.01 12.80
N TYR A 316 -9.02 -18.08 12.91
CA TYR A 316 -7.71 -17.96 13.54
C TYR A 316 -6.69 -17.21 12.65
N PHE A 317 -6.82 -17.29 11.31
CA PHE A 317 -5.97 -16.52 10.40
C PHE A 317 -6.20 -15.01 10.58
N ASN A 318 -7.46 -14.59 10.72
CA ASN A 318 -7.82 -13.20 10.98
C ASN A 318 -7.35 -12.75 12.36
N ILE A 319 -7.45 -13.60 13.39
CA ILE A 319 -6.88 -13.30 14.72
C ILE A 319 -5.38 -13.02 14.60
N TRP A 320 -4.64 -13.88 13.91
CA TRP A 320 -3.21 -13.67 13.65
C TRP A 320 -2.95 -12.36 12.91
N LEU A 321 -3.64 -12.11 11.79
CA LEU A 321 -3.45 -10.89 10.99
C LEU A 321 -3.74 -9.61 11.80
N ILE A 322 -4.85 -9.58 12.53
CA ILE A 322 -5.25 -8.41 13.34
C ILE A 322 -4.24 -8.20 14.48
N LEU A 323 -3.82 -9.27 15.16
CA LEU A 323 -2.84 -9.19 16.24
C LEU A 323 -1.49 -8.68 15.71
N PHE A 324 -1.04 -9.20 14.57
CA PHE A 324 0.21 -8.75 13.95
C PHE A 324 0.17 -7.26 13.60
N GLU A 325 -0.90 -6.80 12.94
CA GLU A 325 -1.07 -5.38 12.60
C GLU A 325 -1.19 -4.47 13.84
N GLN A 326 -1.80 -4.94 14.93
CA GLN A 326 -1.88 -4.13 16.15
C GLN A 326 -0.55 -4.06 16.92
N MET A 327 0.19 -5.17 16.99
CA MET A 327 1.45 -5.23 17.72
C MET A 327 2.57 -4.47 17.02
N ILE A 328 2.53 -4.33 15.70
CA ILE A 328 3.62 -3.72 14.95
C ILE A 328 3.67 -2.19 15.08
N VAL A 329 2.51 -1.56 15.31
CA VAL A 329 2.36 -0.11 15.47
C VAL A 329 3.23 0.43 16.62
N ILE A 330 3.42 -0.36 17.68
CA ILE A 330 4.19 0.08 18.86
C ILE A 330 5.71 -0.07 18.70
N VAL A 331 6.17 -0.86 17.72
CA VAL A 331 7.59 -1.20 17.56
C VAL A 331 8.46 0.05 17.39
N PRO A 332 8.15 1.00 16.48
CA PRO A 332 8.97 2.20 16.33
C PRO A 332 9.03 3.04 17.62
N PHE A 333 7.93 3.12 18.37
CA PHE A 333 7.88 3.86 19.62
C PHE A 333 8.77 3.23 20.70
N LEU A 334 8.74 1.90 20.84
CA LEU A 334 9.61 1.20 21.79
C LEU A 334 11.09 1.40 21.47
N VAL A 335 11.44 1.34 20.19
CA VAL A 335 12.81 1.57 19.74
C VAL A 335 13.23 3.01 20.00
N MET A 336 12.37 4.00 19.70
CA MET A 336 12.71 5.42 19.84
C MET A 336 12.59 5.99 21.25
N ALA A 337 11.89 5.31 22.17
CA ALA A 337 11.59 5.84 23.50
C ALA A 337 12.83 6.34 24.25
N PRO A 338 13.97 5.61 24.33
CA PRO A 338 15.15 6.12 25.03
C PRO A 338 15.68 7.43 24.43
N SER A 339 15.76 7.55 23.10
CA SER A 339 16.21 8.78 22.42
C SER A 339 15.25 9.97 22.64
N LEU A 340 13.95 9.70 22.73
CA LEU A 340 12.93 10.73 23.02
C LEU A 340 13.07 11.24 24.46
N PHE A 341 13.15 10.33 25.43
CA PHE A 341 13.24 10.69 26.85
C PHE A 341 14.61 11.21 27.27
N SER A 342 15.68 10.91 26.51
CA SER A 342 17.00 11.53 26.68
C SER A 342 17.11 12.93 26.07
N GLY A 343 16.07 13.42 25.39
CA GLY A 343 16.03 14.74 24.76
C GLY A 343 16.83 14.84 23.45
N ILE A 344 17.26 13.71 22.86
CA ILE A 344 18.04 13.71 21.62
C ILE A 344 17.15 13.93 20.40
N ILE A 345 15.93 13.42 20.43
CA ILE A 345 14.91 13.63 19.41
C ILE A 345 13.63 14.20 20.01
N GLY A 346 12.92 15.05 19.25
CA GLY A 346 11.59 15.53 19.58
C GLY A 346 10.48 14.59 19.07
N LEU A 347 9.24 14.83 19.50
CA LEU A 347 8.06 14.07 19.08
C LEU A 347 7.80 14.21 17.58
N GLY A 348 8.13 15.37 16.97
CA GLY A 348 8.04 15.53 15.52
C GLY A 348 8.86 14.49 14.76
N ILE A 349 10.11 14.29 15.18
CA ILE A 349 10.97 13.27 14.59
C ILE A 349 10.41 11.86 14.84
N VAL A 350 9.90 11.58 16.04
CA VAL A 350 9.24 10.30 16.36
C VAL A 350 8.07 10.02 15.42
N MET A 351 7.20 11.00 15.19
CA MET A 351 6.03 10.83 14.32
C MET A 351 6.41 10.67 12.85
N GLN A 352 7.42 11.41 12.39
CA GLN A 352 7.98 11.26 11.06
C GLN A 352 8.55 9.85 10.82
N ILE A 353 9.25 9.32 11.82
CA ILE A 353 9.86 7.99 11.74
C ILE A 353 8.81 6.89 11.83
N ASN A 354 7.81 7.07 12.69
CA ASN A 354 6.69 6.12 12.80
C ASN A 354 5.97 5.96 11.47
N ASN A 355 5.59 7.07 10.82
CA ASN A 355 4.97 7.01 9.50
C ASN A 355 5.92 6.43 8.43
N ALA A 356 7.19 6.84 8.39
CA ALA A 356 8.14 6.29 7.43
C ALA A 356 8.37 4.77 7.61
N PHE A 357 8.45 4.29 8.85
CA PHE A 357 8.53 2.88 9.19
C PHE A 357 7.32 2.11 8.67
N ASP A 358 6.11 2.61 8.94
CA ASP A 358 4.87 1.98 8.49
C ASP A 358 4.77 1.90 6.97
N GLN A 359 5.20 2.94 6.25
CA GLN A 359 5.23 2.94 4.79
C GLN A 359 6.18 1.86 4.24
N VAL A 360 7.40 1.76 4.79
CA VAL A 360 8.39 0.75 4.39
C VAL A 360 7.90 -0.66 4.71
N ARG A 361 7.47 -0.89 5.96
CA ARG A 361 6.94 -2.17 6.44
C ARG A 361 5.77 -2.67 5.60
N SER A 362 4.77 -1.82 5.39
CA SER A 362 3.55 -2.18 4.64
C SER A 362 3.88 -2.50 3.18
N SER A 363 4.86 -1.82 2.60
CA SER A 363 5.32 -2.07 1.24
C SER A 363 6.03 -3.42 1.10
N PHE A 364 6.80 -3.86 2.10
CA PHE A 364 7.35 -5.22 2.13
C PHE A 364 6.25 -6.29 2.22
N SER A 365 5.14 -5.98 2.88
CA SER A 365 4.02 -6.91 3.07
C SER A 365 3.03 -6.99 1.90
N VAL A 366 3.26 -6.26 0.80
CA VAL A 366 2.31 -6.15 -0.34
C VAL A 366 1.96 -7.51 -0.98
N PHE A 367 2.88 -8.46 -1.01
CA PHE A 367 2.61 -9.80 -1.56
C PHE A 367 1.63 -10.59 -0.71
N ILE A 368 1.71 -10.45 0.62
CA ILE A 368 0.89 -11.20 1.58
C ILE A 368 -0.52 -10.65 1.58
N THR A 369 -0.64 -9.32 1.63
CA THR A 369 -1.94 -8.65 1.64
C THR A 369 -2.74 -8.94 0.37
N ASN A 370 -2.04 -9.27 -0.73
CA ASN A 370 -2.63 -9.65 -2.01
C ASN A 370 -2.65 -11.17 -2.29
N TRP A 371 -2.35 -12.03 -1.30
CA TRP A 371 -2.17 -13.47 -1.51
C TRP A 371 -3.39 -14.17 -2.13
N THR A 372 -4.59 -13.87 -1.64
CA THR A 372 -5.86 -14.42 -2.15
C THR A 372 -6.09 -14.00 -3.61
N THR A 373 -5.87 -12.72 -3.91
CA THR A 373 -5.96 -12.13 -5.25
C THR A 373 -4.96 -12.77 -6.23
N ILE A 374 -3.71 -13.01 -5.81
CA ILE A 374 -2.69 -13.71 -6.61
C ILE A 374 -3.14 -15.14 -6.92
N THR A 375 -3.70 -15.84 -5.92
CA THR A 375 -4.21 -17.21 -6.09
C THR A 375 -5.37 -17.25 -7.09
N GLN A 376 -6.30 -16.29 -7.01
CA GLN A 376 -7.39 -16.13 -7.97
C GLN A 376 -6.86 -15.87 -9.39
N LEU A 377 -5.88 -14.98 -9.54
CA LEU A 377 -5.24 -14.71 -10.83
C LEU A 377 -4.66 -15.98 -11.46
N ARG A 378 -3.94 -16.81 -10.68
CA ARG A 378 -3.35 -18.07 -11.17
C ARG A 378 -4.42 -19.01 -11.71
N SER A 379 -5.56 -19.12 -11.03
CA SER A 379 -6.68 -19.96 -11.46
C SER A 379 -7.29 -19.46 -12.78
N ILE A 380 -7.56 -18.16 -12.88
CA ILE A 380 -8.09 -17.53 -14.10
C ILE A 380 -7.10 -17.67 -15.26
N TYR A 381 -5.82 -17.41 -15.03
CA TYR A 381 -4.78 -17.53 -16.03
C TYR A 381 -4.72 -18.96 -16.61
N LYS A 382 -4.79 -19.99 -15.76
CA LYS A 382 -4.82 -21.39 -16.22
C LYS A 382 -6.01 -21.65 -17.15
N ARG A 383 -7.21 -21.22 -16.73
CA ARG A 383 -8.46 -21.42 -17.50
C ARG A 383 -8.46 -20.65 -18.82
N LEU A 384 -7.97 -19.41 -18.82
CA LEU A 384 -7.83 -18.62 -20.05
C LEU A 384 -6.77 -19.17 -20.98
N LYS A 385 -5.65 -19.69 -20.47
CA LYS A 385 -4.60 -20.30 -21.30
C LYS A 385 -5.09 -21.57 -21.98
N GLU A 386 -5.83 -22.41 -21.26
CA GLU A 386 -6.49 -23.60 -21.81
C GLU A 386 -7.51 -23.21 -22.88
N PHE A 387 -8.32 -22.19 -22.61
CA PHE A 387 -9.26 -21.65 -23.60
C PHE A 387 -8.55 -21.10 -24.85
N GLU A 388 -7.47 -20.31 -24.69
CA GLU A 388 -6.67 -19.78 -25.80
C GLU A 388 -6.09 -20.90 -26.66
N LYS A 389 -5.61 -21.99 -26.05
CA LYS A 389 -5.12 -23.17 -26.76
C LYS A 389 -6.20 -23.74 -27.69
N ASN A 390 -7.40 -23.97 -27.16
CA ASN A 390 -8.52 -24.55 -27.90
C ASN A 390 -9.05 -23.66 -29.05
N ILE A 391 -8.97 -22.32 -28.91
CA ILE A 391 -9.44 -21.40 -29.97
C ILE A 391 -8.35 -21.05 -31.00
N TYR A 392 -7.07 -21.14 -30.64
CA TYR A 392 -5.95 -20.74 -31.51
C TYR A 392 -5.23 -21.90 -32.22
N GLU A 393 -5.15 -23.10 -31.66
CA GLU A 393 -4.47 -24.23 -32.31
C GLU A 393 -5.27 -24.73 -33.51
N LYS A 394 -4.78 -24.48 -34.73
CA LYS A 394 -5.30 -25.16 -35.93
C LYS A 394 -5.17 -26.67 -35.73
N ASP A 395 -6.24 -27.41 -36.05
CA ASP A 395 -6.15 -28.86 -36.22
C ASP A 395 -5.12 -29.22 -37.31
#